data_AF-F0WL57-F1
#
_entry.id   AF-F0WL57-F1
#
_cell.length_a   1.000
_cell.length_b   1.000
_cell.length_c   1.000
_cell.angle_alpha   90.00
_cell.angle_beta   90.00
_cell.angle_gamma   90.00
#
_symmetry.space_group_name_H-M   'P 1'
#
loop_
_entity.id
_entity.type
_entity.pdbx_description
1 polymer ?
#
loop_
_entity_poly.entity_id
_entity_poly.type
_entity_poly.pdbx_seq_one_letter_code
_entity_poly.pdbx_strand_id
1 'polypeptide(L)'
;MDEAEFQRLLAAFPIVRRRNYCRVQWKNTKPQSVTSEDATAITALPVLSEYSTFEKALEGYFKTYFRAQEAKEAYRCTKQAIDDFVSSLNIEDINHMCDQLIRDT
;
A
#
# COMPACT_ATOMS: atom_id res chain seq x y z
N MET A 1 -26.81 11.85 7.15
CA MET A 1 -26.60 11.49 5.73
C MET A 1 -27.97 11.51 5.11
N ASP A 2 -28.20 12.43 4.18
CA ASP A 2 -29.52 12.62 3.60
C ASP A 2 -29.75 11.59 2.48
N GLU A 3 -30.98 11.12 2.33
CA GLU A 3 -31.35 10.09 1.34
C GLU A 3 -30.94 10.51 -0.09
N ALA A 4 -31.01 11.81 -0.38
CA ALA A 4 -30.58 12.37 -1.66
C ALA A 4 -29.07 12.23 -1.91
N GLU A 5 -28.23 12.38 -0.88
CA GLU A 5 -26.78 12.16 -1.01
C GLU A 5 -26.46 10.68 -1.18
N PHE A 6 -27.16 9.82 -0.47
CA PHE A 6 -27.00 8.37 -0.57
C PHE A 6 -27.33 7.85 -1.98
N GLN A 7 -28.44 8.29 -2.57
CA GLN A 7 -28.82 7.94 -3.95
C GLN A 7 -27.80 8.45 -4.97
N ARG A 8 -27.22 9.64 -4.75
CA ARG A 8 -26.20 10.22 -5.65
C ARG A 8 -24.90 9.42 -5.62
N LEU A 9 -24.50 8.92 -4.46
CA LEU A 9 -23.32 8.07 -4.30
C LEU A 9 -23.52 6.70 -4.97
N LEU A 10 -24.72 6.11 -4.86
CA LEU A 10 -25.02 4.85 -5.54
C LEU A 10 -25.02 4.97 -7.07
N ALA A 11 -25.49 6.11 -7.61
CA ALA A 11 -25.49 6.36 -9.05
C ALA A 11 -24.06 6.41 -9.66
N ALA A 12 -23.03 6.68 -8.85
CA ALA A 12 -21.63 6.70 -9.30
C ALA A 12 -21.08 5.30 -9.63
N PHE A 13 -21.71 4.23 -9.13
CA PHE A 13 -21.26 2.86 -9.32
C PHE A 13 -22.24 2.07 -10.20
N PRO A 14 -21.92 1.81 -11.48
CA PRO A 14 -22.81 1.06 -12.35
C PRO A 14 -23.01 -0.36 -11.82
N ILE A 15 -24.26 -0.73 -11.55
CA ILE A 15 -24.62 -2.08 -11.14
C ILE A 15 -24.85 -2.91 -12.40
N VAL A 16 -24.00 -3.90 -12.64
CA VAL A 16 -24.19 -4.89 -13.70
C VAL A 16 -25.10 -5.98 -13.16
N ARG A 17 -26.31 -6.06 -13.71
CA ARG A 17 -27.28 -7.12 -13.37
C ARG A 17 -27.04 -8.34 -14.26
N ARG A 18 -26.81 -9.50 -13.64
CA ARG A 18 -26.81 -10.81 -14.30
C ARG A 18 -28.02 -11.60 -13.78
N ARG A 19 -28.44 -12.64 -14.52
CA ARG A 19 -29.69 -13.40 -14.27
C ARG A 19 -29.91 -13.80 -12.79
N ASN A 20 -28.83 -14.13 -12.07
CA ASN A 20 -28.92 -14.68 -10.72
C ASN A 20 -28.23 -13.82 -9.64
N TYR A 21 -27.62 -12.68 -9.98
CA TYR A 21 -27.03 -11.75 -9.01
C TYR A 21 -26.70 -10.38 -9.62
N CYS A 22 -26.56 -9.36 -8.75
CA CYS A 22 -26.08 -8.03 -9.11
C CYS A 22 -24.62 -7.87 -8.64
N ARG A 23 -23.74 -7.34 -9.50
CA ARG A 23 -22.37 -6.92 -9.10
C ARG A 23 -22.21 -5.42 -9.35
N VAL A 24 -21.63 -4.73 -8.39
CA VAL A 24 -21.19 -3.35 -8.55
C VAL A 24 -19.90 -3.37 -9.35
N GLN A 25 -19.91 -2.80 -10.56
CA GLN A 25 -18.69 -2.67 -11.34
C GLN A 25 -17.93 -1.48 -10.79
N TRP A 26 -16.91 -1.73 -9.97
CA TRP A 26 -16.04 -0.68 -9.45
C TRP A 26 -15.35 -0.02 -10.64
N LYS A 27 -15.78 1.19 -11.00
CA LYS A 27 -15.05 1.98 -11.99
C LYS A 27 -13.70 2.32 -11.36
N ASN A 28 -12.61 2.05 -12.09
CA ASN A 28 -11.27 2.60 -11.82
C ASN A 28 -11.23 4.12 -12.06
N THR A 29 -12.27 4.83 -11.68
CA THR A 29 -12.24 6.28 -11.56
C THR A 29 -11.43 6.57 -10.31
N LYS A 30 -10.13 6.78 -10.50
CA LYS A 30 -9.32 7.52 -9.52
C LYS A 30 -10.16 8.71 -9.08
N PRO A 31 -10.47 8.88 -7.78
CA PRO A 31 -11.12 10.10 -7.34
C PRO A 31 -10.20 11.25 -7.77
N GLN A 32 -10.68 12.10 -8.67
CA GLN A 32 -10.07 13.39 -8.91
C GLN A 32 -10.41 14.18 -7.64
N SER A 33 -9.50 14.12 -6.67
CA SER A 33 -9.60 14.89 -5.44
C SER A 33 -9.77 16.35 -5.82
N VAL A 34 -10.84 16.96 -5.36
CA VAL A 34 -11.03 18.42 -5.40
C VAL A 34 -10.17 19.00 -4.28
N THR A 35 -8.87 18.84 -4.42
CA THR A 35 -7.87 19.56 -3.63
C THR A 35 -7.13 20.40 -4.64
N SER A 36 -7.56 21.65 -4.80
CA SER A 36 -6.77 22.68 -5.44
C SER A 36 -5.52 22.91 -4.59
N GLU A 37 -4.42 22.26 -4.94
CA GLU A 37 -3.08 22.53 -4.42
C GLU A 37 -2.13 22.28 -5.62
N ASP A 38 -1.52 23.28 -6.27
CA ASP A 38 -0.43 24.09 -5.70
C ASP A 38 0.26 23.42 -4.52
N ALA A 39 0.71 22.18 -4.73
CA ALA A 39 1.67 21.51 -3.87
C ALA A 39 2.82 21.01 -4.73
N THR A 40 3.70 21.94 -5.12
CA THR A 40 5.14 21.70 -5.12
C THR A 40 5.56 21.31 -3.69
N ALA A 41 5.22 20.11 -3.29
CA ALA A 41 5.77 19.43 -2.13
C ALA A 41 6.14 18.04 -2.63
N ILE A 42 7.23 17.99 -3.40
CA ILE A 42 8.09 16.81 -3.43
C ILE A 42 8.40 16.57 -1.95
N THR A 43 7.70 15.62 -1.33
CA THR A 43 8.10 15.08 -0.04
C THR A 43 9.44 14.43 -0.36
N ALA A 44 10.52 15.16 -0.12
CA ALA A 44 11.87 14.66 -0.32
C ALA A 44 11.97 13.44 0.57
N LEU A 45 11.81 12.25 -0.02
CA LEU A 45 12.07 11.00 0.66
C LEU A 45 13.48 11.14 1.24
N PRO A 46 13.69 10.85 2.53
CA PRO A 46 14.99 11.01 3.14
C PRO A 46 16.00 10.27 2.27
N VAL A 47 17.08 10.97 1.90
CA VAL A 47 18.11 10.41 1.04
C VAL A 47 18.65 9.18 1.74
N LEU A 48 18.32 8.00 1.22
CA LEU A 48 18.70 6.70 1.78
C LEU A 48 20.23 6.53 1.97
N SER A 49 21.04 7.42 1.39
CA SER A 49 22.50 7.44 1.57
C SER A 49 22.95 7.69 3.00
N GLU A 50 22.10 8.23 3.88
CA GLU A 50 22.46 8.45 5.29
C GLU A 50 22.33 7.18 6.16
N TYR A 51 21.67 6.13 5.64
CA TYR A 51 21.45 4.90 6.37
C TYR A 51 22.38 3.79 5.88
N SER A 52 23.44 3.54 6.64
CA SER A 52 24.46 2.53 6.32
C SER A 52 23.96 1.09 6.40
N THR A 53 22.77 0.84 6.96
CA THR A 53 22.16 -0.49 7.08
C THR A 53 20.66 -0.44 6.82
N PHE A 54 20.11 -1.56 6.36
CA PHE A 54 18.68 -1.73 6.10
C PHE A 54 17.84 -1.42 7.35
N GLU A 55 18.29 -1.84 8.53
CA GLU A 55 17.59 -1.61 9.79
C GLU A 55 17.47 -0.11 10.10
N LYS A 56 18.54 0.65 9.90
CA LYS A 56 18.53 2.09 10.12
C LYS A 56 17.65 2.81 9.09
N ALA A 57 17.65 2.35 7.84
CA ALA A 57 16.78 2.88 6.80
C ALA A 57 15.30 2.64 7.14
N LEU A 58 14.97 1.43 7.60
CA LEU A 58 13.61 1.06 8.01
C LEU A 58 13.15 1.89 9.22
N GLU A 59 14.02 2.06 10.22
CA GLU A 59 13.75 2.87 11.39
C GLU A 59 13.54 4.36 11.03
N GLY A 60 14.38 4.91 10.16
CA GLY A 60 14.24 6.28 9.64
C GLY A 60 12.95 6.48 8.85
N TYR A 61 12.59 5.50 8.03
CA TYR A 61 11.33 5.49 7.29
C TYR A 61 10.13 5.58 8.25
N PHE A 62 10.04 4.70 9.26
CA PHE A 62 8.91 4.73 10.18
C PHE A 62 8.83 5.99 11.03
N LYS A 63 9.98 6.53 11.46
CA LYS A 63 10.03 7.82 12.18
C LYS A 63 9.46 8.99 11.37
N THR A 64 9.46 8.90 10.05
CA THR A 64 8.92 9.95 9.17
C THR A 64 7.39 9.99 9.19
N TYR A 65 6.72 8.86 9.42
CA TYR A 65 5.26 8.74 9.29
C TYR A 65 4.52 8.46 10.61
N PHE A 66 5.22 7.94 11.63
CA PHE A 66 4.63 7.51 12.89
C PHE A 66 5.16 8.29 14.08
N ARG A 67 4.39 8.34 15.17
CA ARG A 67 4.89 8.86 16.45
C ARG A 67 5.97 7.93 16.98
N ALA A 68 6.86 8.43 17.83
CA ALA A 68 8.03 7.67 18.30
C ALA A 68 7.71 6.26 18.84
N GLN A 69 6.62 6.11 19.59
CA GLN A 69 6.19 4.82 20.13
C GLN A 69 5.65 3.89 19.03
N GLU A 70 4.79 4.42 18.14
CA GLU A 70 4.22 3.69 17.02
C GLU A 70 5.30 3.27 16.01
N ALA A 71 6.29 4.14 15.75
CA ALA A 71 7.43 3.84 14.89
C ALA A 71 8.26 2.68 15.44
N LYS A 72 8.46 2.63 16.77
CA LYS A 72 9.19 1.55 17.43
C LYS A 72 8.42 0.23 17.36
N GLU A 73 7.11 0.27 17.54
CA GLU A 73 6.25 -0.90 17.41
C GLU A 73 6.19 -1.39 15.96
N ALA A 74 6.01 -0.49 15.00
CA ALA A 74 6.02 -0.81 13.56
C ALA A 74 7.36 -1.43 13.13
N TYR A 75 8.49 -0.87 13.58
CA TYR A 75 9.81 -1.43 13.33
C TYR A 75 9.94 -2.86 13.88
N ARG A 76 9.53 -3.08 15.14
CA ARG A 76 9.58 -4.41 15.78
C ARG A 76 8.72 -5.43 15.04
N CYS A 77 7.46 -5.08 14.75
CA CYS A 77 6.53 -5.98 14.06
C CYS A 77 7.01 -6.30 12.64
N THR A 78 7.56 -5.30 11.93
CA THR A 78 8.10 -5.51 10.58
C THR A 78 9.31 -6.43 10.60
N LYS A 79 10.23 -6.23 11.55
CA LYS A 79 11.39 -7.10 11.70
C LYS A 79 10.97 -8.55 11.99
N GLN A 80 10.04 -8.74 12.92
CA GLN A 80 9.50 -10.06 13.23
C GLN A 80 8.85 -10.71 11.99
N ALA A 81 8.05 -9.96 11.22
CA ALA A 81 7.44 -10.48 10.00
C ALA A 81 8.47 -10.88 8.93
N ILE A 82 9.59 -10.15 8.83
CA ILE A 82 10.70 -10.50 7.94
C ILE A 82 11.38 -11.78 8.42
N ASP A 83 11.68 -11.88 9.71
CA ASP A 83 12.32 -13.06 10.30
C ASP A 83 11.43 -14.30 10.13
N ASP A 84 10.14 -14.17 10.39
CA ASP A 84 9.13 -15.22 10.20
C ASP A 84 9.04 -15.63 8.73
N PHE A 85 8.96 -14.66 7.82
CA PHE A 85 8.95 -14.92 6.37
C PHE A 85 10.19 -15.70 5.93
N VAL A 86 11.39 -15.22 6.28
CA VAL A 86 12.66 -15.87 5.91
C VAL A 86 12.75 -17.28 6.51
N SER A 87 12.29 -17.47 7.74
CA SER A 87 12.27 -18.79 8.39
C SER A 87 11.31 -19.78 7.71
N SER A 88 10.26 -19.28 7.07
CA SER A 88 9.25 -20.09 6.38
C SER A 88 9.60 -20.42 4.93
N LEU A 89 10.61 -19.75 4.35
CA LEU A 89 11.01 -19.96 2.97
C LEU A 89 11.53 -21.37 2.75
N ASN A 90 10.99 -22.04 1.74
CA ASN A 90 11.51 -23.31 1.23
C ASN A 90 12.20 -23.12 -0.13
N ILE A 91 12.82 -24.19 -0.62
CA ILE A 91 13.56 -24.14 -1.90
C ILE A 91 12.65 -23.90 -3.11
N GLU A 92 11.39 -24.33 -3.05
CA GLU A 92 10.41 -24.12 -4.11
C GLU A 92 10.03 -22.64 -4.20
N ASP A 93 9.88 -21.96 -3.05
CA ASP A 93 9.63 -20.52 -2.98
C ASP A 93 10.78 -19.71 -3.58
N ILE A 94 12.03 -20.12 -3.28
CA ILE A 94 13.24 -19.47 -3.83
C ILE A 94 13.28 -19.64 -5.35
N ASN A 95 13.06 -20.85 -5.85
CA ASN A 95 13.03 -21.11 -7.29
C ASN A 95 11.91 -20.31 -7.97
N HIS A 96 10.73 -20.23 -7.33
CA HIS A 96 9.63 -19.45 -7.86
C HIS A 96 9.96 -17.94 -7.94
N MET A 97 10.61 -17.37 -6.92
CA MET A 97 11.05 -15.98 -6.95
C MET A 97 12.09 -15.72 -8.06
N CYS A 98 13.04 -16.65 -8.27
CA CYS A 98 14.00 -16.55 -9.36
C CYS A 98 13.33 -16.61 -10.74
N ASP A 99 12.35 -17.49 -10.91
CA ASP A 99 11.59 -17.61 -12.17
C ASP A 99 10.78 -16.34 -12.49
N GLN A 100 10.22 -15.67 -11.49
CA GLN A 100 9.53 -14.39 -11.68
C GLN A 100 10.49 -13.31 -12.20
N LEU A 101 11.71 -13.28 -11.66
CA LEU A 101 12.72 -12.29 -12.06
C LEU A 101 13.16 -12.43 -13.53
N ILE A 102 13.20 -13.67 -14.05
CA ILE A 102 13.61 -13.97 -15.43
C ILE A 102 12.47 -13.68 -16.42
N ARG A 103 11.21 -13.76 -15.99
CA ARG A 103 10.04 -13.55 -16.86
C ARG A 103 9.69 -12.07 -17.07
N ASP A 104 10.19 -11.19 -16.22
CA ASP A 104 9.96 -9.73 -16.30
C ASP A 104 11.03 -8.98 -17.13
N THR A 105 11.98 -9.69 -17.74
CA THR A 105 12.95 -9.19 -18.73
C THR A 105 12.64 -9.68 -20.13
#